data_AF-A0ABD0WRL9-F1
#
_entry.id   AF-A0ABD0WRL9-F1
#
_cell.length_a   1.000
_cell.length_b   1.000
_cell.length_c   1.000
_cell.angle_alpha   90.00
_cell.angle_beta   90.00
_cell.angle_gamma   90.00
#
_symmetry.space_group_name_H-M   'P 1'
#
loop_
_entity.id
_entity.type
_entity.pdbx_description
1 polymer ?
#
loop_
_entity_poly.entity_id
_entity_poly.type
_entity_poly.pdbx_seq_one_letter_code
_entity_poly.pdbx_strand_id
1 'polypeptide(L)'
;MDERIRGVDGDNIILPCHLSPETSAVTMTIRWFKETECIYLYNNGQVTERTGYEDRLSLNTQELQRGNVSLRMKNFKESDSGFYICQVINGEQEEEEDLVYLWTSEVLAIRIISQGILRLRPIFYLQHETEELKLQREKSAVELGKYERDCRTGVWFRKHD
;
A
#
# COMPACT_ATOMS: atom_id res chain seq x y z
N MET A 1 -15.72 -0.17 2.32
CA MET A 1 -16.08 -1.53 2.77
C MET A 1 -14.95 -1.95 3.73
N ASP A 2 -15.23 -2.45 4.93
CA ASP A 2 -14.16 -2.82 5.87
C ASP A 2 -13.60 -4.20 5.50
N GLU A 3 -12.69 -4.24 4.53
CA GLU A 3 -12.11 -5.48 4.06
C GLU A 3 -10.95 -5.92 4.96
N ARG A 4 -11.11 -7.11 5.54
CA ARG A 4 -10.15 -7.73 6.46
C ARG A 4 -9.56 -8.97 5.83
N ILE A 5 -8.27 -8.93 5.54
CA ILE A 5 -7.53 -10.03 4.94
C ILE A 5 -6.69 -10.71 6.02
N ARG A 6 -6.76 -12.04 6.07
CA ARG A 6 -5.94 -12.86 6.97
C ARG A 6 -4.76 -13.43 6.18
N GLY A 7 -3.57 -13.37 6.78
CA GLY A 7 -2.35 -14.00 6.25
C GLY A 7 -1.71 -14.98 7.23
N VAL A 8 -0.93 -15.91 6.68
CA VAL A 8 0.01 -16.79 7.38
C VAL A 8 1.40 -16.57 6.79
N ASP A 9 2.44 -16.69 7.62
CA ASP A 9 3.83 -16.51 7.19
C ASP A 9 4.13 -17.36 5.94
N GLY A 10 4.69 -16.72 4.90
CA GLY A 10 4.94 -17.31 3.59
C GLY A 10 3.81 -17.15 2.56
N ASP A 11 2.62 -16.67 2.95
CA ASP A 11 1.47 -16.54 2.03
C ASP A 11 1.72 -15.53 0.90
N ASN A 12 1.01 -15.74 -0.21
CA ASN A 12 0.83 -14.73 -1.24
C ASN A 12 -0.54 -14.10 -1.07
N ILE A 13 -0.57 -12.82 -0.71
CA ILE A 13 -1.77 -12.07 -0.34
C ILE A 13 -2.12 -11.06 -1.42
N ILE A 14 -3.41 -10.81 -1.62
CA ILE A 14 -3.91 -9.72 -2.46
C ILE A 14 -4.65 -8.74 -1.56
N LEU A 15 -4.21 -7.48 -1.57
CA LEU A 15 -4.90 -6.35 -0.97
C LEU A 15 -5.77 -5.70 -2.05
N PRO A 16 -7.09 -5.82 -1.98
CA PRO A 16 -7.97 -5.35 -3.03
C PRO A 16 -8.10 -3.82 -3.04
N CYS A 17 -8.16 -3.25 -4.24
CA CYS A 17 -8.49 -1.84 -4.48
C CYS A 17 -8.93 -1.70 -5.95
N HIS A 18 -10.06 -1.02 -6.17
CA HIS A 18 -10.69 -0.91 -7.48
C HIS A 18 -11.26 0.48 -7.69
N LEU A 19 -11.03 1.05 -8.87
CA LEU A 19 -11.64 2.32 -9.25
C LEU A 19 -13.15 2.18 -9.43
N SER A 20 -13.89 3.17 -8.95
CA SER A 20 -15.33 3.25 -9.11
C SER A 20 -15.75 4.64 -9.58
N PRO A 21 -16.08 4.83 -10.87
CA PRO A 21 -16.36 3.81 -11.88
C PRO A 21 -15.11 3.12 -12.45
N GLU A 22 -15.31 1.96 -13.09
CA GLU A 22 -14.25 1.23 -13.76
C GLU A 22 -13.63 2.08 -14.89
N THR A 23 -12.37 2.47 -14.72
CA THR A 23 -11.59 3.23 -15.71
C THR A 23 -10.14 2.77 -15.73
N SER A 24 -9.40 3.05 -16.80
CA SER A 24 -8.01 2.61 -16.93
C SER A 24 -7.09 3.37 -15.98
N ALA A 25 -6.39 2.65 -15.11
CA ALA A 25 -5.40 3.16 -14.17
C ALA A 25 -3.96 3.15 -14.71
N VAL A 26 -3.75 2.74 -15.98
CA VAL A 26 -2.41 2.51 -16.55
C VAL A 26 -1.51 3.76 -16.49
N THR A 27 -2.07 4.94 -16.72
CA THR A 27 -1.33 6.22 -16.72
C THR A 27 -1.45 6.98 -15.41
N MET A 28 -2.14 6.42 -14.41
CA MET A 28 -2.35 7.06 -13.11
C MET A 28 -1.15 6.84 -12.19
N THR A 29 -1.05 7.67 -11.16
CA THR A 29 -0.16 7.40 -10.02
C THR A 29 -0.92 6.56 -9.00
N ILE A 30 -0.35 5.43 -8.60
CA ILE A 30 -0.93 4.52 -7.61
C ILE A 30 0.07 4.41 -6.46
N ARG A 31 -0.38 4.72 -5.25
CA ARG A 31 0.41 4.66 -4.02
C ARG A 31 -0.25 3.68 -3.07
N TRP A 32 0.53 2.78 -2.51
CA TRP A 32 0.11 1.96 -1.40
C TRP A 32 0.90 2.34 -0.16
N PHE A 33 0.16 2.64 0.90
CA PHE A 33 0.70 2.96 2.21
C PHE A 33 0.45 1.81 3.16
N LYS A 34 1.41 1.53 4.04
CA LYS A 34 1.16 0.86 5.31
C LYS A 34 1.14 1.94 6.39
N GLU A 35 -0.03 2.20 6.95
CA GLU A 35 -0.27 3.34 7.84
C GLU A 35 0.15 4.66 7.17
N THR A 36 1.22 5.31 7.65
CA THR A 36 1.74 6.55 7.04
C THR A 36 2.92 6.33 6.08
N GLU A 37 3.38 5.09 5.92
CA GLU A 37 4.56 4.76 5.15
C GLU A 37 4.21 4.33 3.73
N CYS A 38 4.65 5.07 2.71
CA CYS A 38 4.50 4.66 1.31
C CYS A 38 5.43 3.48 1.04
N ILE A 39 4.88 2.30 0.78
CA ILE A 39 5.64 1.06 0.58
C ILE A 39 5.77 0.69 -0.90
N TYR A 40 4.88 1.20 -1.75
CA TYR A 40 4.84 0.92 -3.17
C TYR A 40 4.28 2.12 -3.93
N LEU A 41 5.00 2.55 -4.97
CA LEU A 41 4.63 3.62 -5.87
C LEU A 41 4.67 3.09 -7.30
N TYR A 42 3.56 3.18 -8.00
CA TYR A 42 3.49 3.05 -9.44
C TYR A 42 3.19 4.40 -10.05
N ASN A 43 3.95 4.80 -11.07
CA ASN A 43 3.70 6.03 -11.81
C ASN A 43 3.97 5.78 -13.30
N ASN A 44 2.90 5.72 -14.08
CA ASN A 44 2.95 5.59 -15.54
C ASN A 44 3.94 4.51 -16.05
N GLY A 45 3.87 3.31 -15.46
CA GLY A 45 4.71 2.16 -15.83
C GLY A 45 6.01 2.03 -15.04
N GLN A 46 6.42 3.05 -14.28
CA GLN A 46 7.56 2.97 -13.37
C GLN A 46 7.12 2.52 -11.98
N VAL A 47 7.91 1.64 -11.35
CA VAL A 47 7.65 1.13 -10.00
C VAL A 47 8.79 1.48 -9.07
N THR A 48 8.46 2.01 -7.90
CA THR A 48 9.37 2.20 -6.78
C THR A 48 8.84 1.47 -5.56
N GLU A 49 9.67 0.59 -4.97
CA GLU A 49 9.33 -0.16 -3.75
C GLU A 49 10.18 0.36 -2.59
N ARG A 50 9.62 0.34 -1.38
CA ARG A 50 10.37 0.69 -0.19
C ARG A 50 11.28 -0.46 0.25
N THR A 51 12.38 -0.12 0.92
CA THR A 51 13.26 -1.09 1.56
C THR A 51 12.53 -2.03 2.52
N GLY A 52 12.76 -3.33 2.38
CA GLY A 52 12.07 -4.41 3.09
C GLY A 52 10.90 -5.04 2.32
N TYR A 53 10.47 -4.39 1.24
CA TYR A 53 9.38 -4.84 0.36
C TYR A 53 9.83 -5.22 -1.05
N GLU A 54 11.12 -5.12 -1.37
CA GLU A 54 11.65 -5.36 -2.71
C GLU A 54 11.23 -6.72 -3.27
N ASP A 55 10.70 -6.72 -4.49
CA ASP A 55 10.24 -7.89 -5.25
C ASP A 55 9.10 -8.69 -4.60
N ARG A 56 8.58 -8.19 -3.47
CA ARG A 56 7.44 -8.77 -2.76
C ARG A 56 6.13 -8.12 -3.19
N LEU A 57 6.16 -6.89 -3.69
CA LEU A 57 4.96 -6.14 -4.06
C LEU A 57 4.81 -6.05 -5.59
N SER A 58 3.57 -6.12 -6.08
CA SER A 58 3.30 -5.97 -7.51
C SER A 58 1.84 -5.64 -7.78
N LEU A 59 1.61 -4.89 -8.86
CA LEU A 59 0.29 -4.74 -9.46
C LEU A 59 0.15 -5.70 -10.65
N ASN A 60 -1.08 -6.13 -10.95
CA ASN A 60 -1.35 -6.82 -12.20
C ASN A 60 -1.57 -5.80 -13.33
N THR A 61 -0.54 -5.58 -14.15
CA THR A 61 -0.54 -4.58 -15.22
C THR A 61 -1.64 -4.78 -16.26
N GLN A 62 -2.12 -6.02 -16.47
CA GLN A 62 -3.23 -6.30 -17.38
C GLN A 62 -4.57 -5.83 -16.81
N GLU A 63 -4.72 -5.89 -15.49
CA GLU A 63 -5.96 -5.54 -14.79
C GLU A 63 -6.05 -4.03 -14.49
N LEU A 64 -4.93 -3.30 -14.62
CA LEU A 64 -4.94 -1.82 -14.58
C LEU A 64 -5.83 -1.21 -15.66
N GLN A 65 -5.96 -1.86 -16.83
CA GLN A 65 -6.85 -1.38 -17.89
C GLN A 65 -8.33 -1.38 -17.48
N ARG A 66 -8.67 -2.18 -16.46
CA ARG A 66 -9.99 -2.34 -15.86
C ARG A 66 -10.09 -1.69 -14.47
N GLY A 67 -9.20 -0.75 -14.15
CA GLY A 67 -9.21 -0.03 -12.88
C GLY A 67 -8.92 -0.88 -11.64
N ASN A 68 -8.46 -2.12 -11.80
CA ASN A 68 -8.08 -2.97 -10.67
C ASN A 68 -6.62 -2.68 -10.30
N VAL A 69 -6.46 -1.98 -9.19
CA VAL A 69 -5.17 -1.52 -8.65
C VAL A 69 -4.77 -2.31 -7.39
N SER A 70 -5.32 -3.52 -7.24
CA SER A 70 -5.04 -4.41 -6.11
C SER A 70 -3.56 -4.75 -6.00
N LEU A 71 -3.01 -4.67 -4.79
CA LEU A 71 -1.61 -4.96 -4.51
C LEU A 71 -1.43 -6.44 -4.18
N ARG A 72 -0.59 -7.13 -4.95
CA ARG A 72 -0.14 -8.47 -4.61
C ARG A 72 1.11 -8.40 -3.75
N MET A 73 1.07 -9.04 -2.59
CA MET A 73 2.19 -9.22 -1.67
C MET A 73 2.63 -10.67 -1.64
N LYS A 74 3.92 -10.94 -1.85
CA LYS A 74 4.50 -12.28 -1.78
C LYS A 74 5.24 -12.51 -0.46
N ASN A 75 5.25 -13.76 -0.03
CA ASN A 75 5.98 -14.21 1.15
C ASN A 75 5.63 -13.32 2.36
N PHE A 76 4.34 -13.21 2.68
CA PHE A 76 3.83 -12.43 3.80
C PHE A 76 4.57 -12.79 5.09
N LYS A 77 4.83 -11.78 5.93
CA LYS A 77 5.51 -11.89 7.21
C LYS A 77 4.66 -11.25 8.28
N GLU A 78 4.87 -11.67 9.53
CA GLU A 78 4.17 -11.08 10.67
C GLU A 78 4.31 -9.55 10.73
N SER A 79 5.50 -9.03 10.40
CA SER A 79 5.82 -7.60 10.34
C SER A 79 5.02 -6.81 9.30
N ASP A 80 4.41 -7.48 8.32
CA ASP A 80 3.56 -6.82 7.32
C ASP A 80 2.12 -6.65 7.84
N SER A 81 1.75 -7.18 9.01
CA SER A 81 0.42 -6.88 9.58
C SER A 81 0.26 -5.38 9.82
N GLY A 82 -0.92 -4.84 9.48
CA GLY A 82 -1.21 -3.42 9.62
C GLY A 82 -2.38 -2.93 8.76
N PHE A 83 -2.57 -1.62 8.77
CA PHE A 83 -3.55 -0.92 7.94
C PHE A 83 -2.90 -0.50 6.64
N TYR A 84 -3.59 -0.78 5.53
CA TYR A 84 -3.12 -0.47 4.19
C TYR A 84 -4.06 0.51 3.53
N ILE A 85 -3.51 1.55 2.93
CA ILE A 85 -4.27 2.56 2.18
C ILE A 85 -3.82 2.52 0.74
N CYS A 86 -4.77 2.32 -0.17
CA CYS A 86 -4.61 2.50 -1.60
C CYS A 86 -4.97 3.95 -1.92
N GLN A 87 -4.12 4.67 -2.62
CA GLN A 87 -4.40 6.02 -3.13
C GLN A 87 -4.13 6.03 -4.64
N VAL A 88 -5.13 6.40 -5.43
CA VAL A 88 -5.00 6.55 -6.89
C VAL A 88 -5.19 8.01 -7.27
N ILE A 89 -4.27 8.54 -8.08
CA ILE A 89 -4.24 9.94 -8.49
C ILE A 89 -4.27 10.00 -10.03
N ASN A 90 -5.30 10.64 -10.56
CA ASN A 90 -5.45 10.92 -11.99
C ASN A 90 -5.17 12.40 -12.31
N GLY A 91 -3.93 12.71 -12.73
CA GLY A 91 -3.53 14.09 -13.00
C GLY A 91 -3.52 14.95 -11.71
N GLU A 92 -4.11 16.13 -11.75
CA GLU A 92 -4.14 17.07 -10.61
C GLU A 92 -5.38 16.95 -9.72
N GLN A 93 -6.40 16.12 -10.04
CA GLN A 93 -7.75 16.41 -9.54
C GLN A 93 -8.64 15.27 -9.01
N GLU A 94 -8.24 14.00 -8.99
CA GLU A 94 -9.09 12.97 -8.36
C GLU A 94 -8.24 11.99 -7.53
N GLU A 95 -8.49 12.00 -6.21
CA GLU A 95 -7.92 11.07 -5.23
C GLU A 95 -9.00 10.07 -4.81
N GLU A 96 -8.82 8.80 -5.18
CA GLU A 96 -9.61 7.70 -4.61
C GLU A 96 -8.78 7.00 -3.53
N GLU A 97 -9.34 6.88 -2.33
CA GLU A 97 -8.70 6.21 -1.18
C GLU A 97 -9.53 5.02 -0.70
N ASP A 98 -8.91 3.84 -0.67
CA ASP A 98 -9.48 2.61 -0.11
C ASP A 98 -8.61 2.10 1.06
N LEU A 99 -9.26 1.61 2.13
CA LEU A 99 -8.59 1.06 3.31
C LEU A 99 -8.80 -0.46 3.41
N VAL A 100 -7.69 -1.18 3.57
CA VAL A 100 -7.66 -2.63 3.78
C VAL A 100 -6.94 -2.96 5.08
N TYR A 101 -7.47 -3.87 5.90
CA TYR A 101 -6.80 -4.32 7.11
C TYR A 101 -6.22 -5.73 6.94
N LEU A 102 -4.89 -5.87 7.11
CA LEU A 102 -4.16 -7.13 7.00
C LEU A 102 -3.64 -7.59 8.37
N TRP A 103 -3.93 -8.84 8.75
CA TRP A 103 -3.53 -9.40 10.04
C TRP A 103 -3.08 -10.88 9.95
N THR A 104 -2.22 -11.32 10.87
CA THR A 104 -1.76 -12.71 10.97
C THR A 104 -2.69 -13.56 11.82
N SER A 105 -2.92 -14.83 11.47
CA SER A 105 -3.50 -15.74 12.47
C SER A 105 -2.48 -16.18 13.50
N GLU A 106 -2.84 -15.93 14.76
CA GLU A 106 -2.11 -16.26 15.97
C GLU A 106 -1.46 -17.65 15.96
N VAL A 107 -0.14 -17.67 15.86
CA VAL A 107 0.68 -18.49 16.76
C VAL A 107 1.84 -17.59 17.22
N LEU A 108 1.75 -17.08 18.46
CA LEU A 108 2.72 -16.25 19.22
C LEU A 108 2.45 -14.75 19.42
N ALA A 109 1.25 -14.21 19.14
CA ALA A 109 0.89 -12.83 19.51
C ALA A 109 0.39 -12.66 20.98
N ILE A 110 0.68 -13.60 21.90
CA ILE A 110 0.37 -13.41 23.33
C ILE A 110 1.49 -12.62 24.00
N ARG A 111 1.50 -11.30 23.80
CA ARG A 111 2.10 -10.34 24.76
C ARG A 111 1.40 -8.97 24.84
N ILE A 112 0.19 -8.80 24.34
CA ILE A 112 -0.58 -7.57 24.62
C ILE A 112 -2.02 -7.91 25.04
N ILE A 113 -2.14 -8.59 26.19
CA ILE A 113 -3.34 -8.46 27.04
C ILE A 113 -3.02 -7.41 28.10
N SER A 114 -2.99 -6.14 27.70
CA SER A 114 -3.41 -5.01 28.54
C SER A 114 -3.40 -3.74 27.68
N GLN A 115 -4.46 -2.93 27.82
CA GLN A 115 -4.71 -1.65 27.14
C GLN A 115 -5.39 -1.71 25.75
N GLY A 116 -6.65 -2.19 25.72
CA GLY A 116 -7.77 -1.47 25.10
C GLY A 116 -7.82 -1.13 23.59
N ILE A 117 -6.82 -1.46 22.77
CA ILE A 117 -6.72 -0.98 21.37
C ILE A 117 -7.43 -1.91 20.35
N LEU A 118 -7.76 -3.15 20.71
CA LEU A 118 -8.27 -4.20 19.82
C LEU A 118 -9.70 -4.00 19.24
N ARG A 119 -10.32 -2.82 19.36
CA ARG A 119 -11.71 -2.56 18.93
C ARG A 119 -11.93 -1.31 18.08
N LEU A 120 -10.92 -0.79 17.39
CA LEU A 120 -11.17 0.28 16.42
C LEU A 120 -11.69 -0.33 15.11
N ARG A 121 -12.88 0.09 14.66
CA ARG A 121 -13.33 -0.21 13.29
C ARG A 121 -12.38 0.48 12.31
N PRO A 122 -11.99 -0.15 11.21
CA PRO A 122 -11.18 0.43 10.13
C PRO A 122 -11.73 1.76 9.59
N ILE A 123 -13.05 1.95 9.58
CA ILE A 123 -13.68 3.26 9.28
C ILE A 123 -13.21 4.39 10.22
N PHE A 124 -12.88 4.11 11.49
CA PHE A 124 -12.34 5.12 12.41
C PHE A 124 -10.91 5.55 12.06
N TYR A 125 -10.11 4.73 11.34
CA TYR A 125 -8.74 5.11 10.96
C TYR A 125 -8.74 6.25 9.94
N LEU A 126 -9.62 6.20 8.94
CA LEU A 126 -9.77 7.30 7.96
C LEU A 126 -10.56 8.49 8.53
N GLN A 127 -11.60 8.25 9.34
CA GLN A 127 -12.44 9.32 9.89
C GLN A 127 -11.76 10.18 10.97
N HIS A 128 -10.72 9.66 11.64
CA HIS A 128 -9.90 10.40 12.61
C HIS A 128 -8.53 10.77 12.05
N GLU A 129 -8.34 10.69 10.74
CA GLU A 129 -7.07 11.06 10.14
C GLU A 129 -6.80 12.55 10.35
N THR A 130 -5.69 12.86 11.03
CA THR A 130 -5.27 14.24 11.24
C THR A 130 -4.55 14.74 9.98
N GLU A 131 -4.57 16.05 9.77
CA GLU A 131 -3.77 16.68 8.71
C GLU A 131 -2.27 16.39 8.85
N GLU A 132 -1.81 16.07 10.07
CA GLU A 132 -0.44 15.61 10.31
C GLU A 132 -0.17 14.22 9.72
N LEU A 133 -1.11 13.27 9.87
CA LEU A 133 -0.97 11.92 9.29
C LEU A 133 -0.99 11.97 7.76
N LYS A 134 -1.86 12.80 7.17
CA LYS A 134 -1.86 13.06 5.72
C LYS A 134 -0.53 13.64 5.24
N LEU A 135 -0.01 14.64 5.97
CA LEU A 135 1.28 15.24 5.65
C LEU A 135 2.43 14.24 5.76
N GLN A 136 2.37 13.32 6.73
CA GLN A 136 3.35 12.24 6.86
C GLN A 136 3.29 11.27 5.67
N ARG A 137 2.08 10.87 5.24
CA ARG A 137 1.88 10.06 4.03
C ARG A 137 2.49 10.74 2.80
N GLU A 138 2.14 11.99 2.56
CA GLU A 138 2.65 12.71 1.39
C GLU A 138 4.18 12.84 1.43
N LYS A 139 4.76 13.21 2.57
CA LYS A 139 6.23 13.24 2.73
C LYS A 139 6.87 11.88 2.45
N SER A 140 6.24 10.79 2.89
CA SER A 140 6.71 9.42 2.69
C SER A 140 6.66 9.01 1.21
N ALA A 141 5.60 9.38 0.49
CA ALA A 141 5.44 9.13 -0.94
C ALA A 141 6.43 9.95 -1.78
N VAL A 142 6.59 11.24 -1.46
CA VAL A 142 7.56 12.13 -2.12
C VAL A 142 8.98 11.64 -1.92
N GLU A 143 9.35 11.20 -0.71
CA GLU A 143 10.67 10.65 -0.45
C GLU A 143 10.92 9.37 -1.25
N LEU A 144 9.95 8.45 -1.30
CA LEU A 144 10.08 7.23 -2.08
C LEU A 144 10.22 7.55 -3.59
N GLY A 145 9.44 8.51 -4.10
CA GLY A 145 9.48 8.91 -5.52
C GLY A 145 10.82 9.46 -6.03
N LYS A 146 11.75 9.80 -5.12
CA LYS A 146 13.13 10.21 -5.44
C LYS A 146 14.01 9.04 -5.88
N TYR A 147 13.58 7.80 -5.72
CA TYR A 147 14.36 6.62 -6.08
C TYR A 147 13.84 5.95 -7.35
N GLU A 148 14.76 5.39 -8.14
CA GLU A 148 14.49 4.59 -9.34
C GLU A 148 15.35 3.32 -9.31
N ARG A 149 14.82 2.21 -9.83
CA ARG A 149 15.55 0.94 -9.93
C ARG A 149 16.20 0.85 -11.30
N ASP A 150 17.50 0.61 -11.34
CA ASP A 150 18.19 0.28 -12.58
C ASP A 150 17.70 -1.08 -13.09
N CYS A 151 17.06 -1.12 -14.26
CA CYS A 151 16.55 -2.34 -14.86
C CYS A 151 17.62 -3.41 -15.15
N ARG A 152 18.90 -3.02 -15.25
CA ARG A 152 20.02 -3.95 -15.53
C ARG A 152 20.57 -4.57 -14.27
N THR A 153 20.73 -3.78 -13.21
CA THR A 153 21.41 -4.20 -11.99
C THR A 153 20.44 -4.52 -10.85
N GLY A 154 19.19 -4.08 -10.95
CA GLY A 154 18.19 -4.16 -9.87
C GLY A 154 18.46 -3.21 -8.71
N VAL A 155 19.46 -2.33 -8.83
CA VAL A 155 19.90 -1.43 -7.75
C VAL A 155 19.08 -0.15 -7.76
N TRP A 156 18.64 0.28 -6.57
CA TRP A 156 17.98 1.57 -6.38
C TRP A 156 18.99 2.71 -6.32
N PHE A 157 18.72 3.80 -7.04
CA PHE A 157 19.51 5.03 -6.97
C PHE A 157 18.60 6.25 -6.86
N ARG A 158 19.13 7.33 -6.30
CA ARG A 158 18.42 8.59 -6.17
C ARG A 158 18.45 9.32 -7.52
N LYS A 159 17.29 9.76 -8.00
CA LYS A 159 17.17 10.62 -9.18
C LYS A 159 17.95 11.91 -8.90
N HIS A 160 18.74 12.36 -9.88
CA HIS A 160 19.38 13.67 -9.84
C HIS A 160 18.39 14.71 -10.39
N ASP A 161 18.27 15.86 -9.70
CA ASP A 161 17.47 17.01 -10.12
C ASP A 161 18.01 17.65 -11.41
#